data_AF-C2KID5-F1
#
_entry.id   AF-C2KID5-F1
#
_cell.length_a   1.000
_cell.length_b   1.000
_cell.length_c   1.000
_cell.angle_alpha   90.00
_cell.angle_beta   90.00
_cell.angle_gamma   90.00
#
_symmetry.space_group_name_H-M   'P 1'
#
loop_
_entity.id
_entity.type
_entity.pdbx_description
1 polymer ?
#
loop_
_entity_poly.entity_id
_entity_poly.type
_entity_poly.pdbx_seq_one_letter_code
_entity_poly.pdbx_strand_id
1 'polypeptide(L)'
;MNWVILVIMLVLVAYIFWQRHLIYVFREAGRFNSFYAKNLRALADQEKIEVQRAKLCLQTVGYDIDKVASGDLTFKKPTQQEMDDIMKEHYALQSKSKQIDARLEVELEEYDGGREFDNYGG
;
A
#
# COMPACT_ATOMS: atom_id res chain seq x y z
N MET A 1 19.88 0.55 -55.78
CA MET A 1 20.82 0.19 -54.70
C MET A 1 20.87 1.24 -53.59
N ASN A 2 21.12 2.52 -53.89
CA ASN A 2 21.20 3.58 -52.87
C ASN A 2 19.90 3.84 -52.08
N TRP A 3 18.73 3.69 -52.71
CA TRP A 3 17.43 3.87 -52.04
C TRP A 3 17.13 2.82 -50.96
N VAL A 4 17.55 1.58 -51.18
CA VAL A 4 17.35 0.49 -50.21
C VAL A 4 18.18 0.73 -48.96
N ILE A 5 19.41 1.23 -49.12
CA ILE A 5 20.31 1.58 -48.02
C ILE A 5 19.73 2.74 -47.20
N LEU A 6 19.16 3.76 -47.84
CA LEU A 6 18.51 4.88 -47.17
C LEU A 6 17.28 4.44 -46.35
N VAL A 7 16.45 3.55 -46.90
CA VAL A 7 15.28 3.01 -46.18
C VAL A 7 15.71 2.19 -44.97
N ILE A 8 16.73 1.36 -45.10
CA ILE A 8 17.27 0.58 -43.96
C ILE A 8 17.82 1.52 -42.88
N MET A 9 18.51 2.59 -43.26
CA MET A 9 19.00 3.63 -42.34
C MET A 9 17.86 4.30 -41.56
N LEU A 10 16.79 4.72 -42.25
CA LEU A 10 15.63 5.35 -41.61
C LEU A 10 14.91 4.41 -40.63
N VAL A 11 14.75 3.14 -41.01
CA VAL A 11 14.14 2.12 -40.13
C VAL A 11 14.99 1.90 -38.88
N LEU A 12 16.32 1.85 -39.02
CA LEU A 12 17.24 1.72 -37.88
C LEU A 12 17.16 2.94 -36.94
N VAL A 13 17.11 4.15 -37.49
CA VAL A 13 16.97 5.37 -36.68
C VAL A 13 15.63 5.34 -35.94
N ALA A 14 14.52 5.06 -36.62
CA ALA A 14 13.20 4.95 -35.99
C ALA A 14 13.18 3.87 -34.88
N TYR A 15 13.85 2.74 -35.12
CA TYR A 15 13.97 1.66 -34.14
C TYR A 15 14.78 2.07 -32.90
N ILE A 16 15.86 2.83 -33.05
CA ILE A 16 16.64 3.37 -31.92
C ILE A 16 15.79 4.34 -31.09
N PHE A 17 15.03 5.22 -31.74
CA PHE A 17 14.11 6.12 -31.03
C PHE A 17 13.01 5.35 -30.29
N TRP A 18 12.47 4.30 -30.91
CA TRP A 18 11.46 3.43 -30.29
C TRP A 18 12.01 2.67 -29.08
N GLN A 19 13.22 2.12 -29.17
CA GLN A 19 13.88 1.48 -28.04
C GLN A 19 14.10 2.44 -26.88
N ARG A 20 14.55 3.67 -27.18
CA ARG A 20 14.72 4.71 -26.16
C ARG A 20 13.39 5.05 -25.49
N HIS A 21 12.32 5.22 -26.26
CA HIS A 21 10.96 5.44 -25.73
C HIS A 21 10.50 4.28 -24.83
N LEU A 22 10.67 3.03 -25.27
CA LEU A 22 10.33 1.86 -24.47
C LEU A 22 11.06 1.84 -23.12
N ILE A 23 12.34 2.20 -23.08
CA ILE A 23 13.10 2.28 -21.82
C ILE A 23 12.48 3.30 -20.86
N TYR A 24 12.07 4.47 -21.34
CA TYR A 24 11.39 5.47 -20.51
C TYR A 24 10.05 4.94 -19.96
N VAL A 25 9.22 4.34 -20.82
CA VAL A 25 7.93 3.76 -20.41
C VAL A 25 8.12 2.63 -19.39
N PHE A 26 9.08 1.73 -19.59
CA PHE A 26 9.37 0.66 -18.63
C PHE A 26 9.87 1.22 -17.29
N ARG A 27 10.66 2.30 -17.31
CA ARG A 27 11.14 2.95 -16.08
C ARG A 27 9.97 3.56 -15.29
N GLU A 28 9.05 4.21 -15.98
CA GLU A 28 7.83 4.77 -15.37
C GLU A 28 6.89 3.68 -14.85
N ALA A 29 6.67 2.62 -15.63
CA ALA A 29 5.89 1.46 -15.21
C ALA A 29 6.50 0.77 -13.97
N GLY A 30 7.83 0.68 -13.90
CA GLY A 30 8.53 0.15 -12.72
C GLY A 30 8.33 1.02 -11.48
N ARG A 31 8.43 2.35 -11.62
CA ARG A 31 8.12 3.29 -10.53
C ARG A 31 6.67 3.18 -10.08
N PHE A 32 5.74 3.15 -11.03
CA PHE A 32 4.30 3.00 -10.76
C PHE A 32 4.00 1.69 -10.04
N ASN A 33 4.52 0.56 -10.52
CA ASN A 33 4.31 -0.74 -9.90
C ASN A 33 4.89 -0.78 -8.47
N SER A 34 6.07 -0.21 -8.26
CA SER A 34 6.66 -0.13 -6.91
C SER A 34 5.84 0.71 -5.94
N PHE A 35 5.24 1.80 -6.41
CA PHE A 35 4.37 2.67 -5.61
C PHE A 35 3.07 1.94 -5.20
N TYR A 36 2.37 1.31 -6.16
CA TYR A 36 1.16 0.55 -5.86
C TYR A 36 1.42 -0.68 -4.99
N ALA A 37 2.54 -1.38 -5.19
CA ALA A 37 2.91 -2.51 -4.34
C ALA A 37 3.13 -2.10 -2.87
N LYS A 38 3.66 -0.89 -2.62
CA LYS A 38 3.79 -0.34 -1.26
C LYS A 38 2.45 0.04 -0.67
N ASN A 39 1.58 0.71 -1.43
CA ASN A 39 0.22 1.05 -0.99
C ASN A 39 -0.61 -0.20 -0.65
N LEU A 40 -0.52 -1.25 -1.46
CA LEU A 40 -1.19 -2.53 -1.18
C LEU A 40 -0.68 -3.18 0.11
N ARG A 41 0.62 -3.12 0.39
CA ARG A 41 1.17 -3.64 1.65
C ARG A 41 0.68 -2.85 2.85
N ALA A 42 0.62 -1.53 2.74
CA ALA A 42 0.13 -0.68 3.81
C ALA A 42 -1.36 -0.88 4.10
N LEU A 43 -2.19 -1.04 3.05
CA LEU A 43 -3.61 -1.42 3.19
C LEU A 43 -3.76 -2.78 3.90
N ALA A 44 -2.95 -3.78 3.53
CA ALA A 44 -2.97 -5.08 4.19
C ALA A 44 -2.51 -5.00 5.67
N ASP A 45 -1.59 -4.10 6.00
CA ASP A 45 -1.17 -3.87 7.38
C ASP A 45 -2.22 -3.10 8.20
N GLN A 46 -2.95 -2.16 7.59
CA GLN A 46 -4.11 -1.51 8.20
C GLN A 46 -5.23 -2.50 8.49
N GLU A 47 -5.56 -3.38 7.55
CA GLU A 47 -6.60 -4.41 7.71
C GLU A 47 -6.31 -5.30 8.93
N LYS A 48 -5.06 -5.74 9.09
CA LYS A 48 -4.65 -6.52 10.28
C LYS A 48 -4.85 -5.75 11.58
N ILE A 49 -4.56 -4.45 11.59
CA ILE A 49 -4.75 -3.59 12.78
C ILE A 49 -6.23 -3.44 13.09
N GLU A 50 -7.10 -3.27 12.09
CA GLU A 50 -8.55 -3.16 12.29
C GLU A 50 -9.14 -4.45 12.86
N VAL A 51 -8.73 -5.61 12.33
CA VAL A 51 -9.14 -6.92 12.87
C VAL A 51 -8.70 -7.07 14.33
N GLN A 52 -7.47 -6.67 14.67
CA GLN A 52 -6.98 -6.70 16.06
C GLN A 52 -7.77 -5.74 16.97
N ARG A 53 -8.12 -4.55 16.49
CA ARG A 53 -8.97 -3.62 17.25
C ARG A 53 -10.38 -4.16 17.46
N ALA A 54 -10.96 -4.81 16.45
CA ALA A 54 -12.27 -5.46 16.58
C ALA A 54 -12.23 -6.57 17.63
N LYS A 55 -11.12 -7.35 17.67
CA LYS A 55 -10.89 -8.36 18.71
C LYS A 55 -10.82 -7.76 20.10
N LEU A 56 -10.03 -6.70 20.28
CA LEU A 56 -9.93 -5.99 21.57
C LEU A 56 -11.27 -5.39 22.00
N CYS A 57 -12.04 -4.82 21.07
CA CYS A 57 -13.37 -4.30 21.36
C CYS A 57 -14.32 -5.38 21.89
N LEU A 58 -14.34 -6.56 21.26
CA LEU A 58 -15.14 -7.68 21.74
C LEU A 58 -14.66 -8.17 23.12
N GLN A 59 -13.35 -8.17 23.35
CA GLN A 59 -12.79 -8.50 24.67
C GLN A 59 -13.23 -7.51 25.75
N THR A 60 -13.39 -6.20 25.46
CA THR A 60 -13.93 -5.23 26.44
C THR A 60 -15.36 -5.58 26.88
N VAL A 61 -16.16 -6.15 25.97
CA VAL A 61 -17.53 -6.59 26.25
C VAL A 61 -17.54 -7.97 26.94
N GLY A 62 -16.41 -8.64 27.03
CA GLY A 62 -16.26 -9.95 27.69
C GLY A 62 -16.42 -11.15 26.77
N TYR A 63 -16.31 -10.93 25.45
CA TYR A 63 -16.31 -11.98 24.44
C TYR A 63 -14.94 -12.13 23.79
N ASP A 64 -14.56 -13.35 23.50
CA ASP A 64 -13.34 -13.65 22.74
C ASP A 64 -13.73 -14.08 21.33
N ILE A 65 -13.26 -13.35 20.31
CA ILE A 65 -13.52 -13.67 18.89
C ILE A 65 -13.17 -15.13 18.58
N ASP A 66 -12.07 -15.64 19.12
CA ASP A 66 -11.59 -16.99 18.77
C ASP A 66 -12.55 -18.06 19.33
N LYS A 67 -13.16 -17.77 20.47
CA LYS A 67 -14.18 -18.63 21.09
C LYS A 67 -15.52 -18.52 20.39
N VAL A 68 -15.95 -17.30 20.07
CA VAL A 68 -17.17 -17.07 19.29
C VAL A 68 -17.11 -17.76 17.94
N ALA A 69 -15.96 -17.69 17.25
CA ALA A 69 -15.74 -18.37 15.97
C ALA A 69 -15.77 -19.90 16.07
N SER A 70 -15.42 -20.47 17.22
CA SER A 70 -15.52 -21.91 17.50
C SER A 70 -16.87 -22.34 18.07
N GLY A 71 -17.84 -21.42 18.16
CA GLY A 71 -19.19 -21.67 18.67
C GLY A 71 -19.34 -21.56 20.19
N ASP A 72 -18.27 -21.20 20.90
CA ASP A 72 -18.28 -20.96 22.33
C ASP A 72 -18.63 -19.49 22.63
N LEU A 73 -19.85 -19.26 23.09
CA LEU A 73 -20.38 -17.94 23.47
C LEU A 73 -20.19 -17.61 24.95
N THR A 74 -19.23 -18.28 25.63
CA THR A 74 -18.98 -18.03 27.05
C THR A 74 -18.60 -16.58 27.31
N PHE A 75 -19.41 -15.92 28.13
CA PHE A 75 -19.21 -14.55 28.58
C PHE A 75 -18.32 -14.50 29.82
N LYS A 76 -17.21 -13.77 29.74
CA LYS A 76 -16.36 -13.47 30.90
C LYS A 76 -16.14 -11.97 30.98
N LYS A 77 -16.77 -11.31 31.96
CA LYS A 77 -16.51 -9.89 32.20
C LYS A 77 -15.01 -9.69 32.50
N PRO A 78 -14.32 -8.79 31.79
CA PRO A 78 -12.92 -8.50 32.06
C PRO A 78 -12.75 -7.94 33.47
N THR A 79 -11.68 -8.36 34.13
CA THR A 79 -11.19 -7.72 35.35
C THR A 79 -10.64 -6.32 35.04
N GLN A 80 -10.50 -5.48 36.06
CA GLN A 80 -9.94 -4.12 35.90
C GLN A 80 -8.55 -4.16 35.24
N GLN A 81 -7.72 -5.14 35.63
CA GLN A 81 -6.38 -5.32 35.11
C GLN A 81 -6.38 -5.79 33.65
N GLU A 82 -7.25 -6.74 33.29
CA GLU A 82 -7.43 -7.16 31.89
C GLU A 82 -7.94 -5.99 31.03
N MET A 83 -8.82 -5.12 31.57
CA MET A 83 -9.31 -3.94 30.87
C MET A 83 -8.21 -2.90 30.63
N ASP A 84 -7.34 -2.67 31.61
CA ASP A 84 -6.19 -1.76 31.47
C ASP A 84 -5.21 -2.26 30.40
N ASP A 85 -4.97 -3.58 30.37
CA ASP A 85 -4.11 -4.21 29.35
C ASP A 85 -4.72 -4.10 27.94
N ILE A 86 -6.02 -4.38 27.79
CA ILE A 86 -6.75 -4.22 26.51
C ILE A 86 -6.66 -2.77 26.03
N MET A 87 -6.82 -1.81 26.94
CA MET A 87 -6.82 -0.39 26.58
C MET A 87 -5.43 0.10 26.20
N LYS A 88 -4.39 -0.40 26.89
CA LYS A 88 -2.98 -0.15 26.53
C LYS A 88 -2.65 -0.70 25.14
N GLU A 89 -3.11 -1.90 24.83
CA GLU A 89 -2.93 -2.51 23.50
C GLU A 89 -3.70 -1.73 22.42
N HIS A 90 -4.91 -1.28 22.72
CA HIS A 90 -5.70 -0.45 21.82
C HIS A 90 -4.98 0.86 21.45
N TYR A 91 -4.44 1.58 22.45
CA TYR A 91 -3.66 2.80 22.19
C TYR A 91 -2.37 2.53 21.41
N ALA A 92 -1.71 1.41 21.65
CA ALA A 92 -0.52 1.00 20.87
C ALA A 92 -0.88 0.72 19.41
N LEU A 93 -2.01 0.07 19.14
CA LEU A 93 -2.51 -0.13 17.77
C LEU A 93 -3.00 1.17 17.13
N GLN A 94 -3.48 2.12 17.94
CA GLN A 94 -3.83 3.46 17.47
C GLN A 94 -2.61 4.26 17.01
N SER A 95 -1.53 4.23 17.79
CA SER A 95 -0.29 4.90 17.41
C SER A 95 0.34 4.25 16.18
N LYS A 96 0.33 2.92 16.08
CA LYS A 96 0.86 2.18 14.92
C LYS A 96 0.10 2.50 13.62
N SER A 97 -1.23 2.56 13.68
CA SER A 97 -2.05 2.97 12.53
C SER A 97 -1.71 4.39 12.06
N LYS A 98 -1.62 5.35 12.99
CA LYS A 98 -1.24 6.73 12.65
C LYS A 98 0.15 6.83 12.00
N GLN A 99 1.09 6.00 12.44
CA GLN A 99 2.43 5.94 11.82
C GLN A 99 2.39 5.37 10.40
N ILE A 100 1.55 4.38 10.14
CA ILE A 100 1.35 3.84 8.80
C ILE A 100 0.74 4.90 7.90
N ASP A 101 -0.30 5.60 8.37
CA ASP A 101 -0.99 6.67 7.63
C ASP A 101 -0.02 7.82 7.31
N ALA A 102 0.74 8.29 8.31
CA ALA A 102 1.73 9.35 8.13
C ALA A 102 2.84 8.96 7.14
N ARG A 103 3.28 7.70 7.16
CA ARG A 103 4.26 7.20 6.18
C ARG A 103 3.68 7.19 4.77
N LEU A 104 2.42 6.80 4.63
CA LEU A 104 1.71 6.76 3.35
C LEU A 104 1.53 8.17 2.78
N GLU A 105 1.20 9.14 3.63
CA GLU A 105 1.06 10.55 3.28
C GLU A 105 2.39 11.14 2.78
N VAL A 106 3.50 10.89 3.48
CA VAL A 106 4.84 11.29 3.01
C VAL A 106 5.22 10.61 1.69
N GLU A 107 4.92 9.31 1.53
CA GLU A 107 5.20 8.59 0.26
C GLU A 107 4.31 9.09 -0.89
N LEU A 108 3.08 9.53 -0.60
CA LEU A 108 2.18 10.21 -1.55
C LEU A 108 2.71 11.58 -1.94
N GLU A 109 3.18 12.39 -0.99
CA GLU A 109 3.80 13.69 -1.23
C GLU A 109 5.12 13.58 -2.01
N GLU A 110 5.95 12.55 -1.77
CA GLU A 110 7.15 12.29 -2.58
C GLU A 110 6.78 11.88 -4.02
N TYR A 111 5.65 11.17 -4.19
CA TYR A 111 5.16 10.79 -5.50
C TYR A 111 4.53 11.99 -6.24
N ASP A 112 3.76 12.85 -5.55
CA ASP A 112 3.14 14.08 -6.07
C ASP A 112 4.14 15.22 -6.29
N GLY A 113 5.08 15.41 -5.38
CA GLY A 113 6.19 16.36 -5.51
C GLY A 113 7.19 16.01 -6.60
N GLY A 114 7.07 14.80 -7.18
CA GLY A 114 7.75 14.37 -8.41
C GLY A 114 6.90 14.48 -9.67
N ARG A 115 5.67 15.02 -9.59
CA ARG A 115 4.75 15.20 -10.73
C ARG A 115 4.77 16.64 -11.26
N GLU A 116 5.69 16.91 -12.17
CA GLU A 116 5.27 17.60 -13.41
C GLU A 116 4.47 16.58 -14.24
N PHE A 117 3.18 16.39 -13.93
CA PHE A 117 2.25 15.62 -14.78
C PHE A 117 1.51 16.56 -15.75
N ASP A 118 2.21 17.57 -16.28
CA ASP A 118 1.63 18.55 -17.21
C ASP A 118 2.02 18.34 -18.68
N ASN A 119 2.67 17.23 -19.06
CA ASN A 119 3.21 17.13 -20.43
C ASN A 119 3.04 15.78 -21.16
N TYR A 120 1.86 15.15 -21.04
CA TYR A 120 1.43 14.15 -22.02
C TYR A 120 -0.01 14.39 -22.49
N GLY A 121 -0.28 15.63 -22.89
CA GLY A 121 -1.43 16.03 -23.69
C GLY A 121 -0.97 16.95 -24.82
N GLY A 122 -0.30 16.39 -25.83
CA GLY A 122 0.17 17.09 -27.03
C GLY A 122 0.55 16.10 -28.13
#